data_AF-A0A2W6DGD4-F1
#
_entry.id   AF-A0A2W6DGD4-F1
#
_cell.length_a   1.000
_cell.length_b   1.000
_cell.length_c   1.000
_cell.angle_alpha   90.00
_cell.angle_beta   90.00
_cell.angle_gamma   90.00
#
_symmetry.space_group_name_H-M   'P 1'
#
loop_
_entity.id
_entity.type
_entity.pdbx_description
1 polymer ?
#
loop_
_entity_poly.entity_id
_entity_poly.type
_entity_poly.pdbx_seq_one_letter_code
_entity_poly.pdbx_strand_id
1 'polypeptide(L)'
;MLLHRVGGVDEHQCVVVGRKADGGLTDTWSDVRAQVDCGYVSYVPRCECGWTGPPFTCTPRGYAACEQLWRDSHLELFLRAQEPRARASLTTWAPGLIHCGFTLDSIG
;
A
#
# COMPACT_ATOMS: atom_id res chain seq x y z
N MET A 1 -2.85 -24.45 -7.22
CA MET A 1 -3.96 -23.47 -7.27
C MET A 1 -3.31 -22.10 -7.33
N LEU A 2 -3.40 -21.43 -8.48
CA LEU A 2 -2.54 -20.30 -8.84
C LEU A 2 -3.15 -18.98 -8.29
N LEU A 3 -2.49 -18.33 -7.33
CA LEU A 3 -2.80 -16.95 -6.96
C LEU A 3 -2.41 -16.05 -8.14
N HIS A 4 -3.34 -15.24 -8.67
CA HIS A 4 -2.90 -14.09 -9.46
C HIS A 4 -2.61 -12.91 -8.53
N ARG A 5 -1.46 -12.99 -7.86
CA ARG A 5 -0.85 -11.89 -7.12
C ARG A 5 -0.39 -10.83 -8.11
N VAL A 6 -1.08 -9.69 -8.10
CA VAL A 6 -0.80 -8.56 -9.00
C VAL A 6 0.38 -7.71 -8.54
N GLY A 7 0.75 -7.83 -7.26
CA GLY A 7 1.84 -7.12 -6.60
C GLY A 7 1.49 -6.83 -5.14
N GLY A 8 2.51 -6.54 -4.32
CA GLY A 8 2.33 -6.17 -2.91
C GLY A 8 3.62 -5.76 -2.20
N VAL A 9 3.46 -5.09 -1.08
CA VAL A 9 4.53 -4.69 -0.14
C VAL A 9 4.01 -4.97 1.27
N ASP A 10 4.73 -5.77 2.06
CA ASP A 10 4.35 -6.23 3.41
C ASP A 10 2.90 -6.75 3.51
N GLU A 11 1.99 -5.92 4.02
CA GLU A 11 0.59 -6.22 4.35
C GLU A 11 -0.41 -5.73 3.28
N HIS A 12 0.10 -5.07 2.24
CA HIS A 12 -0.71 -4.52 1.17
C HIS A 12 -0.59 -5.40 -0.08
N GLN A 13 -1.55 -6.30 -0.27
CA GLN A 13 -1.67 -7.14 -1.48
C GLN A 13 -2.98 -6.84 -2.20
N CYS A 14 -2.91 -6.62 -3.52
CA CYS A 14 -4.09 -6.41 -4.34
C CYS A 14 -4.85 -7.72 -4.55
N VAL A 15 -6.15 -7.70 -4.29
CA VAL A 15 -7.07 -8.79 -4.64
C VAL A 15 -8.25 -8.20 -5.42
N VAL A 16 -8.53 -8.75 -6.60
CA VAL A 16 -9.71 -8.38 -7.38
C VAL A 16 -10.79 -9.42 -7.14
N VAL A 17 -11.92 -9.01 -6.56
CA VAL A 17 -13.06 -9.90 -6.29
C VAL A 17 -14.18 -9.67 -7.30
N GLY A 18 -14.92 -10.73 -7.61
CA GLY A 18 -16.10 -10.69 -8.46
C GLY A 18 -17.31 -10.31 -7.62
N ARG A 19 -18.15 -9.41 -8.12
CA ARG A 19 -19.44 -9.07 -7.52
C ARG A 19 -20.55 -9.72 -8.35
N LYS A 20 -21.42 -10.46 -7.68
CA LYS A 20 -22.62 -11.09 -8.24
C LYS A 20 -23.79 -10.11 -8.29
N ALA A 21 -24.84 -10.45 -9.04
CA ALA A 21 -26.03 -9.61 -9.20
C ALA A 21 -26.78 -9.34 -7.88
N ASP A 22 -26.73 -10.29 -6.94
CA ASP A 22 -27.26 -10.17 -5.57
C ASP A 22 -26.43 -9.23 -4.68
N GLY A 23 -25.32 -8.72 -5.19
CA GLY A 23 -24.38 -7.87 -4.46
C GLY A 23 -23.32 -8.64 -3.67
N GLY A 24 -23.38 -9.97 -3.63
CA GLY A 24 -22.39 -10.82 -2.97
C GLY A 24 -21.02 -10.72 -3.64
N LEU A 25 -19.97 -10.63 -2.83
CA LEU A 25 -18.59 -10.66 -3.29
C LEU A 25 -18.04 -12.09 -3.22
N THR A 26 -17.19 -12.44 -4.17
CA THR A 26 -16.41 -13.68 -4.10
C THR A 26 -15.36 -13.57 -3.02
N ASP A 27 -14.97 -14.71 -2.48
CA ASP A 27 -13.83 -14.83 -1.59
C ASP A 27 -12.55 -14.38 -2.31
N THR A 28 -11.60 -13.84 -1.53
CA THR A 28 -10.30 -13.33 -1.99
C THR A 28 -9.38 -14.41 -2.59
N TRP A 29 -9.78 -15.68 -2.52
CA TRP A 29 -9.02 -16.84 -3.00
C TRP A 29 -9.46 -17.38 -4.36
N SER A 30 -10.56 -16.86 -4.91
CA SER A 30 -11.09 -17.27 -6.21
C SER A 30 -10.41 -16.49 -7.32
N ASP A 31 -9.78 -17.17 -8.28
CA ASP A 31 -9.32 -16.52 -9.51
C ASP A 31 -10.52 -16.10 -10.36
N VAL A 32 -10.90 -14.83 -10.25
CA VAL A 32 -12.08 -14.27 -10.93
C VAL A 32 -11.92 -14.22 -12.45
N ARG A 33 -10.67 -14.32 -12.95
CA ARG A 33 -10.36 -14.33 -14.40
C ARG A 33 -10.67 -15.68 -15.03
N ALA A 34 -10.41 -16.78 -14.31
CA ALA A 34 -10.77 -18.14 -14.71
C ALA A 34 -12.29 -18.41 -14.60
N GLN A 35 -13.01 -17.54 -13.89
CA GLN A 35 -14.44 -17.68 -13.59
C GLN A 35 -15.33 -16.72 -14.40
N VAL A 36 -14.96 -16.43 -15.66
CA VAL A 36 -15.76 -15.61 -16.59
C VAL A 36 -17.21 -16.12 -16.75
N ASP A 37 -17.43 -17.42 -16.59
CA ASP A 37 -18.76 -18.06 -16.65
C ASP A 37 -19.60 -17.91 -15.36
N CYS A 38 -19.05 -17.36 -14.28
CA CYS A 38 -19.66 -17.39 -12.95
C CYS A 38 -20.68 -16.25 -12.68
N GLY A 39 -21.10 -15.51 -13.71
CA GLY A 39 -22.21 -14.56 -13.60
C GLY A 39 -21.88 -13.30 -12.80
N TYR A 40 -20.62 -12.87 -12.76
CA TYR A 40 -20.25 -11.61 -12.13
C TYR A 40 -20.74 -10.41 -12.97
N VAL A 41 -21.25 -9.40 -12.29
CA VAL A 41 -21.74 -8.15 -12.91
C VAL A 41 -20.69 -7.04 -12.84
N SER A 42 -19.72 -7.15 -11.92
CA SER A 42 -18.62 -6.18 -11.79
C SER A 42 -17.41 -6.79 -11.06
N TYR A 43 -16.23 -6.22 -11.27
CA TYR A 43 -15.02 -6.47 -10.47
C TYR A 43 -14.82 -5.39 -9.41
N VAL A 44 -14.28 -5.74 -8.25
CA VAL A 44 -14.03 -4.80 -7.16
C VAL A 44 -12.59 -4.99 -6.67
N PRO A 45 -11.76 -3.93 -6.63
CA PRO A 45 -10.42 -4.03 -6.05
C PRO A 45 -10.52 -4.00 -4.52
N ARG A 46 -9.76 -4.89 -3.88
CA ARG A 46 -9.61 -4.98 -2.43
C ARG A 46 -8.13 -5.13 -2.06
N CYS A 47 -7.86 -4.86 -0.80
CA CYS A 47 -6.56 -5.09 -0.18
C CYS A 47 -6.73 -5.96 1.07
N GLU A 48 -5.72 -6.77 1.40
CA GLU A 48 -5.73 -7.59 2.63
C GLU A 48 -5.86 -6.76 3.92
N CYS A 49 -5.40 -5.50 3.90
CA CYS A 49 -5.57 -4.56 5.02
C CYS A 49 -7.02 -4.06 5.20
N GLY A 50 -7.97 -4.52 4.38
CA GLY A 50 -9.39 -4.18 4.46
C GLY A 50 -9.84 -3.07 3.50
N TRP A 51 -8.92 -2.39 2.83
CA TRP A 51 -9.28 -1.36 1.83
C TRP A 51 -10.11 -1.96 0.69
N THR A 52 -11.12 -1.21 0.24
CA THR A 52 -12.04 -1.61 -0.83
C THR A 52 -12.31 -0.41 -1.72
N GLY A 53 -12.11 -0.57 -3.02
CA GLY A 53 -12.40 0.46 -4.02
C GLY A 53 -13.77 0.31 -4.67
N PRO A 54 -14.11 1.19 -5.62
CA PRO A 54 -15.36 1.14 -6.38
C PRO A 54 -15.42 -0.06 -7.32
N PRO A 55 -16.62 -0.49 -7.73
CA PRO A 55 -16.80 -1.53 -8.73
C PRO A 55 -16.47 -1.04 -10.15
N PHE A 56 -15.92 -1.94 -10.96
CA PHE A 56 -15.61 -1.75 -12.38
C PHE A 56 -16.32 -2.80 -13.23
N THR A 57 -16.51 -2.52 -14.51
CA THR A 57 -17.16 -3.44 -15.44
C THR A 57 -16.47 -4.81 -15.45
N CYS A 58 -17.25 -5.90 -15.50
CA CYS A 58 -16.75 -7.27 -15.57
C CYS A 58 -16.12 -7.59 -16.95
N THR A 59 -15.02 -6.92 -17.27
CA THR A 59 -14.26 -7.06 -18.52
C THR A 59 -12.75 -7.12 -18.20
N PRO A 60 -11.90 -7.62 -19.10
CA PRO A 60 -10.45 -7.58 -18.90
C PRO A 60 -9.92 -6.18 -18.61
N ARG A 61 -10.51 -5.15 -19.24
CA ARG A 61 -10.17 -3.75 -18.99
C ARG A 61 -10.59 -3.29 -17.59
N GLY A 62 -11.75 -3.70 -17.12
CA GLY A 62 -12.21 -3.40 -15.76
C GLY A 62 -11.36 -4.09 -14.68
N TYR A 63 -10.88 -5.30 -14.96
CA TYR A 63 -9.90 -5.97 -14.10
C TYR A 63 -8.60 -5.16 -14.03
N ALA A 64 -8.03 -4.77 -15.17
CA ALA A 64 -6.83 -3.93 -15.20
C ALA A 64 -7.03 -2.58 -14.50
N ALA A 65 -8.23 -1.98 -14.61
CA ALA A 65 -8.58 -0.75 -13.89
C ALA A 65 -8.63 -0.95 -12.37
N CYS A 66 -9.07 -2.12 -11.87
CA CYS A 66 -9.00 -2.48 -10.45
C CYS A 66 -7.55 -2.50 -9.98
N GLU A 67 -6.66 -3.16 -10.74
CA GLU A 67 -5.24 -3.27 -10.42
C GLU A 67 -4.56 -1.89 -10.39
N GLN A 68 -4.85 -1.08 -11.40
CA GLN A 68 -4.29 0.27 -11.53
C GLN A 68 -4.77 1.16 -10.38
N LEU A 69 -6.09 1.21 -10.11
CA LEU A 69 -6.63 2.02 -9.03
C LEU A 69 -6.02 1.64 -7.68
N TRP A 70 -5.87 0.35 -7.39
CA TRP A 70 -5.23 -0.10 -6.16
C TRP A 70 -3.78 0.41 -6.07
N ARG A 71 -3.01 0.41 -7.16
CA ARG A 71 -1.64 0.97 -7.15
C ARG A 71 -1.64 2.47 -6.88
N ASP A 72 -2.38 3.23 -7.69
CA ASP A 72 -2.36 4.70 -7.65
C ASP A 72 -2.98 5.25 -6.35
N SER A 73 -4.13 4.69 -5.93
CA SER A 73 -4.94 5.28 -4.85
C SER A 73 -4.71 4.65 -3.49
N HIS A 74 -4.11 3.46 -3.41
CA HIS A 74 -3.91 2.79 -2.14
C HIS A 74 -2.43 2.51 -1.87
N LEU A 75 -1.76 1.79 -2.76
CA LEU A 75 -0.35 1.44 -2.56
C LEU A 75 0.55 2.68 -2.55
N GLU A 76 0.44 3.57 -3.53
CA GLU A 76 1.27 4.78 -3.60
C GLU A 76 1.05 5.71 -2.40
N LEU A 77 -0.19 5.85 -1.91
CA LEU A 77 -0.45 6.66 -0.71
C LEU A 77 0.22 6.05 0.53
N PHE A 78 0.17 4.73 0.67
CA PHE A 78 0.85 4.04 1.75
C PHE A 78 2.37 4.21 1.66
N LEU A 79 2.95 4.03 0.47
CA LEU A 79 4.38 4.22 0.23
C LEU A 79 4.80 5.67 0.54
N ARG A 80 4.05 6.67 0.07
CA ARG A 80 4.33 8.09 0.39
C ARG A 80 4.19 8.41 1.88
N ALA A 81 3.30 7.74 2.60
CA ALA A 81 3.19 7.90 4.05
C ALA A 81 4.36 7.25 4.82
N GLN A 82 5.00 6.25 4.22
CA GLN A 82 6.23 5.62 4.71
C GLN A 82 7.49 6.45 4.39
N GLU A 83 7.45 7.23 3.31
CA GLU A 83 8.48 8.23 2.99
C GLU A 83 8.56 9.31 4.11
N PRO A 84 9.75 9.78 4.48
CA PRO A 84 10.18 9.72 5.87
C PRO A 84 9.56 10.74 6.84
N ARG A 85 8.64 10.25 7.70
CA ARG A 85 8.74 10.45 9.17
C ARG A 85 9.92 9.66 9.78
N ALA A 86 10.54 8.78 9.00
CA ALA A 86 11.73 7.99 9.32
C ALA A 86 13.07 8.79 9.35
N ARG A 87 13.08 10.10 9.03
CA ARG A 87 14.28 10.97 9.12
C ARG A 87 14.18 12.00 10.25
N ALA A 88 13.56 11.65 11.36
CA ALA A 88 13.51 12.50 12.56
C ALA A 88 14.06 11.82 13.82
N SER A 89 14.61 10.60 13.74
CA SER A 89 15.09 9.86 14.93
C SER A 89 16.59 9.57 14.96
N LEU A 90 17.40 10.13 14.06
CA LEU A 90 18.86 10.03 14.14
C LEU A 90 19.49 11.37 13.77
N THR A 91 19.46 12.32 14.70
CA THR A 91 20.41 13.43 14.91
C THR A 91 19.84 14.34 16.00
N THR A 92 19.75 13.84 17.24
CA THR A 92 20.04 14.72 18.39
C THR A 92 21.55 14.73 18.50
N TRP A 93 22.20 15.60 17.73
CA TRP A 93 23.56 15.98 18.06
C TRP A 93 23.44 16.86 19.28
N ALA A 94 23.82 16.32 20.44
CA ALA A 94 24.16 17.16 21.58
C ALA A 94 25.30 18.09 21.13
N PRO A 95 25.19 19.43 21.27
CA PRO A 95 26.38 20.25 21.25
C PRO A 95 27.20 19.86 22.48
N GLY A 96 28.15 18.95 22.26
CA GLY A 96 29.20 18.66 23.21
C GLY A 96 29.91 19.97 23.55
N LEU A 97 29.97 20.24 24.85
CA LEU A 97 30.83 21.24 25.46
C LEU A 97 32.16 21.33 24.71
N ILE A 98 32.39 22.44 24.01
CA ILE A 98 33.75 22.82 23.66
C ILE A 98 34.43 23.15 24.98
N HIS A 99 35.28 22.24 25.43
CA HIS A 99 36.23 22.47 26.50
C HIS A 99 37.28 23.46 25.98
N CYS A 100 36.95 24.76 25.94
CA CYS A 100 37.94 25.81 25.76
C CYS A 100 38.77 25.89 27.04
N GLY A 101 39.86 25.12 27.08
CA GLY A 101 40.97 25.36 28.00
C GLY A 101 41.62 26.68 27.60
N PHE A 102 41.13 27.77 28.17
CA PHE A 102 41.74 29.09 28.07
C PHE A 102 42.66 29.24 29.29
N THR A 103 43.94 28.88 29.17
CA THR A 103 44.96 29.31 30.13
C THR A 103 45.22 30.79 29.88
N LEU A 104 44.58 31.64 30.69
CA LEU A 104 45.00 33.03 30.86
C LEU A 104 46.09 33.03 31.94
N ASP A 105 47.35 33.03 31.53
CA ASP A 105 48.45 33.45 32.38
C ASP A 105 48.27 34.94 32.68
N SER A 106 48.04 35.26 33.95
CA SER A 106 48.02 36.62 34.47
C SER A 106 49.12 36.74 35.51
N ILE A 107 50.19 37.43 35.10
CA ILE A 107 51.00 38.41 35.84
C ILE A 107 50.87 38.34 37.37
N GLY A 108 51.98 37.98 38.01
CA GLY A 108 52.32 38.25 39.41
C GLY A 108 53.82 38.18 39.60
#